data_AF-A0A352Y543-F1
#
_entry.id   AF-A0A352Y543-F1
#
_cell.length_a   1.000
_cell.length_b   1.000
_cell.length_c   1.000
_cell.angle_alpha   90.00
_cell.angle_beta   90.00
_cell.angle_gamma   90.00
#
_symmetry.space_group_name_H-M   'P 1'
#
loop_
_entity.id
_entity.type
_entity.pdbx_description
1 polymer ?
#
loop_
_entity_poly.entity_id
_entity_poly.type
_entity_poly.pdbx_seq_one_letter_code
_entity_poly.pdbx_strand_id
1 'polypeptide(L)'
;MKVPLSWLKEYVDITMSPEELAHMLTMAGLEVEALEYIGASWGDAIITAQIVHLEKVAGSDHLSYTRVNTGEEELGIICGAPNM
;
A
#
# COMPACT_ATOMS: atom_id res chain seq x y z
N MET A 1 11.37 14.63 -5.59
CA MET A 1 11.77 13.20 -5.48
C MET A 1 11.07 12.62 -4.27
N LYS A 2 10.54 11.39 -4.33
CA LYS A 2 9.93 10.72 -3.17
C LYS A 2 10.87 9.65 -2.63
N VAL A 3 10.93 9.52 -1.31
CA VAL A 3 11.77 8.52 -0.64
C VAL A 3 11.05 7.97 0.59
N PRO A 4 10.98 6.63 0.77
CA PRO A 4 10.45 6.05 2.00
C PRO A 4 11.38 6.33 3.18
N LEU A 5 10.83 6.84 4.29
CA LEU A 5 11.62 7.07 5.50
C LEU A 5 12.19 5.75 6.08
N SER A 6 11.46 4.66 5.94
CA SER A 6 11.93 3.32 6.35
C SER A 6 13.22 2.93 5.62
N TRP A 7 13.30 3.20 4.31
CA TRP A 7 14.48 2.90 3.52
C TRP A 7 15.66 3.81 3.88
N LEU A 8 15.43 5.11 4.12
CA LEU A 8 16.50 6.01 4.59
C LEU A 8 17.10 5.57 5.93
N LYS A 9 16.27 5.05 6.84
CA LYS A 9 16.70 4.53 8.15
C LYS A 9 17.61 3.31 8.05
N GLU A 10 17.67 2.63 6.91
CA GLU A 10 18.64 1.54 6.68
C GLU A 10 20.07 2.06 6.47
N TYR A 11 20.24 3.35 6.13
CA TYR A 11 21.55 3.94 5.83
C TYR A 11 22.04 4.90 6.90
N VAL A 12 21.14 5.58 7.60
CA VAL A 12 21.47 6.59 8.62
C VAL A 12 20.52 6.46 9.79
N ASP A 13 21.04 6.61 11.00
CA ASP A 13 20.20 6.64 12.20
C ASP A 13 19.40 7.95 12.26
N ILE A 14 18.08 7.82 12.29
CA ILE A 14 17.13 8.94 12.32
C ILE A 14 16.20 8.72 13.51
N THR A 15 16.50 9.45 14.59
CA THR A 15 15.80 9.35 15.89
C THR A 15 14.73 10.43 16.10
N MET A 16 14.75 11.49 15.27
CA MET A 16 13.78 12.60 15.30
C MET A 16 12.47 12.24 14.59
N SER A 17 11.43 13.07 14.76
CA SER A 17 10.16 12.87 14.05
C SER A 17 10.30 13.18 12.54
N PRO A 18 9.41 12.65 11.67
CA PRO A 18 9.38 13.00 10.26
C PRO A 18 9.26 14.51 9.99
N GLU A 19 8.51 15.24 10.82
CA GLU A 19 8.34 16.69 10.74
C GLU A 19 9.64 17.44 11.06
N GLU A 20 10.34 17.04 12.12
CA GLU A 20 11.63 17.61 12.51
C GLU A 20 12.68 17.37 11.43
N LEU A 21 12.72 16.15 10.87
CA LEU A 21 13.59 15.81 9.75
C LEU A 21 13.29 16.66 8.52
N ALA A 22 12.02 16.82 8.15
CA ALA A 22 11.61 17.61 6.99
C ALA A 22 12.03 19.07 7.12
N HIS A 23 11.86 19.63 8.32
CA HIS A 23 12.32 20.97 8.64
C HIS A 23 13.85 21.10 8.51
N MET A 24 14.61 20.17 9.11
CA MET A 24 16.07 20.18 9.03
C MET A 24 16.58 20.09 7.59
N LEU A 25 16.04 19.16 6.80
CA LEU A 25 16.41 19.00 5.39
C LEU A 25 16.17 20.29 4.61
N THR A 26 15.01 20.92 4.81
CA THR A 26 14.66 22.19 4.14
C THR A 26 15.65 23.30 4.53
N MET A 27 15.99 23.41 5.81
CA MET A 27 16.99 24.39 6.28
C MET A 27 18.41 24.10 5.78
N ALA A 28 18.72 22.85 5.47
CA ALA A 28 19.98 22.43 4.85
C ALA A 28 20.01 22.63 3.32
N GLY A 29 18.94 23.17 2.72
CA GLY A 29 18.81 23.43 1.28
C GLY A 29 18.19 22.28 0.47
N LEU A 30 17.69 21.24 1.15
CA LEU A 30 16.95 20.12 0.56
C LEU A 30 15.47 20.27 0.90
N GLU A 31 14.75 21.04 0.08
CA GLU A 31 13.34 21.34 0.32
C GLU A 31 12.47 20.06 0.37
N VAL A 32 11.62 19.98 1.40
CA VAL A 32 10.64 18.91 1.56
C VAL A 32 9.24 19.46 1.30
N GLU A 33 8.70 19.15 0.12
CA GLU A 33 7.39 19.64 -0.33
C GLU A 33 6.21 19.05 0.46
N ALA A 34 6.30 17.78 0.85
CA ALA A 34 5.20 17.08 1.51
C ALA A 34 5.69 15.87 2.33
N LEU A 35 4.89 15.53 3.35
CA LEU A 35 4.98 14.28 4.09
C LEU A 35 3.71 13.45 3.82
N GLU A 36 3.91 12.20 3.40
CA GLU A 36 2.82 11.27 3.09
C GLU A 36 2.88 10.06 4.03
N TYR A 37 1.85 9.90 4.85
CA TYR A 37 1.70 8.77 5.76
C TYR A 37 0.90 7.65 5.09
N ILE A 38 1.56 6.56 4.73
CA ILE A 38 0.91 5.42 4.08
C ILE A 38 0.22 4.54 5.12
N GLY A 39 -1.06 4.26 4.90
CA GLY A 39 -1.83 3.27 5.67
C GLY A 39 -2.32 3.69 7.05
N ALA A 40 -2.13 4.96 7.45
CA ALA A 40 -2.57 5.46 8.76
C ALA A 40 -4.07 5.24 9.05
N SER A 41 -4.91 5.17 8.01
CA SER A 41 -6.36 4.99 8.12
C SER A 41 -6.85 3.58 7.77
N TRP A 42 -5.97 2.64 7.44
CA TRP A 42 -6.39 1.31 6.96
C TRP A 42 -6.88 0.39 8.07
N GLY A 43 -6.33 0.54 9.29
CA GLY A 43 -6.65 -0.31 10.43
C GLY A 43 -6.44 -1.81 10.12
N ASP A 44 -7.20 -2.66 10.80
CA ASP A 44 -7.12 -4.12 10.65
C ASP A 44 -8.00 -4.67 9.51
N ALA A 45 -8.57 -3.80 8.68
CA ALA A 45 -9.52 -4.19 7.62
C ALA A 45 -8.84 -4.69 6.33
N ILE A 46 -7.53 -4.53 6.21
CA ILE A 46 -6.76 -4.90 5.02
C ILE A 46 -5.88 -6.10 5.34
N ILE A 47 -6.15 -7.22 4.66
CA ILE A 47 -5.40 -8.46 4.78
C ILE A 47 -4.82 -8.88 3.44
N THR A 48 -3.80 -9.73 3.46
CA THR A 48 -3.29 -10.41 2.27
C THR A 48 -4.09 -11.68 2.03
N ALA A 49 -4.41 -11.96 0.76
CA ALA A 49 -5.09 -13.18 0.35
C ALA A 49 -4.53 -13.67 -1.00
N GLN A 50 -4.62 -14.97 -1.25
CA GLN A 50 -4.16 -15.58 -2.49
C GLN A 50 -5.35 -15.92 -3.39
N ILE A 51 -5.32 -15.52 -4.66
CA ILE A 51 -6.30 -15.97 -5.65
C ILE A 51 -6.10 -17.46 -5.91
N VAL A 52 -7.13 -18.28 -5.64
CA VAL A 52 -7.14 -19.73 -5.89
C VAL A 52 -8.01 -20.12 -7.09
N HIS A 53 -8.92 -19.23 -7.50
CA HIS A 53 -9.74 -19.41 -8.69
C HIS A 53 -10.09 -18.06 -9.32
N LEU A 54 -10.16 -18.02 -10.65
CA LEU A 54 -10.52 -16.83 -11.42
C LEU A 54 -11.31 -17.23 -12.66
N GLU A 55 -12.49 -16.64 -12.83
CA GLU A 55 -13.34 -16.83 -14.01
C GLU A 55 -14.06 -15.54 -14.39
N LYS A 56 -14.49 -15.44 -15.66
CA LYS A 56 -15.25 -14.28 -16.14
C LYS A 56 -16.71 -14.39 -15.74
N VAL A 57 -17.30 -13.28 -15.32
CA VAL A 57 -18.74 -13.21 -15.06
C VAL A 57 -19.49 -13.24 -16.39
N ALA A 58 -20.41 -14.19 -16.56
CA ALA A 58 -21.22 -14.28 -17.77
C ALA A 58 -22.00 -12.98 -18.01
N GLY A 59 -21.93 -12.44 -19.23
CA GLY A 59 -22.59 -11.18 -19.60
C GLY A 59 -21.82 -9.91 -19.20
N SER A 60 -20.60 -10.03 -18.67
CA SER A 60 -19.71 -8.90 -18.42
C SER A 60 -18.30 -9.19 -18.94
N ASP A 61 -17.75 -8.26 -19.71
CA ASP A 61 -16.36 -8.27 -20.16
C ASP A 61 -15.38 -7.67 -19.12
N HIS A 62 -15.91 -6.80 -18.26
CA HIS A 62 -15.14 -6.06 -17.27
C HIS A 62 -15.05 -6.72 -15.89
N LEU A 63 -15.90 -7.70 -15.57
CA LEU A 63 -15.94 -8.32 -14.25
C LEU A 63 -15.43 -9.76 -14.27
N SER A 64 -14.67 -10.11 -13.23
CA SER A 64 -14.28 -11.48 -12.93
C SER A 64 -14.80 -11.86 -11.55
N TYR A 65 -15.22 -13.12 -11.43
CA TYR A 65 -15.41 -13.75 -10.14
C TYR A 65 -14.10 -14.40 -9.74
N THR A 66 -13.63 -14.07 -8.54
CA THR A 66 -12.43 -14.65 -7.96
C THR A 66 -12.80 -15.36 -6.67
N ARG A 67 -12.13 -16.49 -6.42
CA ARG A 67 -12.08 -17.08 -5.10
C ARG A 67 -10.70 -16.84 -4.52
N VAL A 68 -10.66 -16.27 -3.33
CA VAL A 68 -9.41 -15.96 -2.62
C VAL A 68 -9.33 -16.75 -1.33
N ASN A 69 -8.16 -17.24 -0.99
CA ASN A 69 -7.85 -17.85 0.30
C ASN A 69 -7.19 -16.81 1.20
N THR A 70 -7.80 -16.53 2.36
CA THR A 70 -7.31 -15.56 3.37
C THR A 70 -6.30 -16.16 4.35
N GLY A 71 -6.03 -17.46 4.25
CA GLY A 71 -5.30 -18.25 5.24
C GLY A 71 -6.22 -18.95 6.25
N GLU A 72 -7.44 -18.44 6.44
CA GLU A 72 -8.45 -19.00 7.34
C GLU A 72 -9.63 -19.61 6.58
N GLU A 73 -10.08 -18.95 5.50
CA GLU A 73 -11.21 -19.40 4.69
C GLU A 73 -11.08 -18.99 3.22
N GLU A 74 -11.92 -19.58 2.37
CA GLU A 74 -12.07 -19.17 0.98
C GLU A 74 -13.28 -18.24 0.80
N LEU A 75 -13.04 -17.05 0.24
CA LEU A 75 -14.07 -16.05 -0.02
C LEU A 75 -14.26 -15.84 -1.52
N GLY A 76 -15.52 -15.69 -1.94
CA GLY A 76 -15.87 -15.30 -3.31
C GLY A 76 -15.97 -13.77 -3.43
N ILE A 77 -15.25 -13.18 -4.39
CA ILE A 77 -15.16 -11.74 -4.61
C ILE A 77 -15.40 -11.42 -6.10
N ILE A 78 -16.14 -10.35 -6.38
CA ILE A 78 -16.24 -9.81 -7.74
C ILE A 78 -15.24 -8.66 -7.86
N CYS A 79 -14.36 -8.73 -8.84
CA CYS A 79 -13.35 -7.70 -9.07
C CYS A 79 -13.31 -7.32 -10.56
N GLY A 80 -13.20 -6.01 -10.81
CA GLY A 80 -13.10 -5.45 -12.17
C GLY A 80 -11.69 -5.02 -12.58
N ALA A 81 -10.69 -5.22 -11.71
CA ALA A 81 -9.32 -4.84 -12.02
C ALA A 81 -8.76 -5.74 -13.14
N PRO A 82 -8.17 -5.17 -14.21
CA PRO A 82 -7.69 -5.96 -15.34
C PRO A 82 -6.36 -6.68 -15.07
N ASN A 83 -5.68 -6.35 -13.97
CA ASN A 83 -4.35 -6.83 -13.60
C ASN A 83 -4.37 -7.83 -12.43
N MET A 84 -5.47 -8.57 -12.27
CA MET A 84 -5.54 -9.70 -11.34
C MET A 84 -4.66 -10.86 -11.78
#